data_AF-A0A7S3IBE5-F1
#
_entry.id   AF-A0A7S3IBE5-F1
#
_cell.length_a   1.000
_cell.length_b   1.000
_cell.length_c   1.000
_cell.angle_alpha   90.00
_cell.angle_beta   90.00
_cell.angle_gamma   90.00
#
_symmetry.space_group_name_H-M   'P 1'
#
loop_
_entity.id
_entity.type
_entity.pdbx_description
1 polymer ?
#
loop_
_entity_poly.entity_id
_entity_poly.type
_entity_poly.pdbx_seq_one_letter_code
_entity_poly.pdbx_strand_id
1 'polypeptide(L)'
;VLSENDLEKEFQNVSGVLSSTEPDWKQRINALKKVQTIITSGGTAFKNFLKQFLKFVSPLSVQLSDLRSAVCKEAANTAIIAAEACGDSFELCAERLSDTLFRL
;
A
#
# COMPACT_ATOMS: atom_id res chain seq x y z
N VAL A 1 -9.91 -6.62 -18.95
CA VAL A 1 -8.46 -6.70 -18.70
C VAL A 1 -8.06 -5.37 -18.09
N LEU A 2 -7.54 -5.35 -16.85
CA LEU A 2 -6.98 -4.13 -16.24
C LEU A 2 -5.79 -3.67 -17.09
N SER A 3 -5.69 -2.36 -17.36
CA SER A 3 -4.51 -1.78 -18.01
C SER A 3 -3.55 -1.18 -16.98
N GLU A 4 -2.31 -0.90 -17.39
CA GLU A 4 -1.34 -0.16 -16.56
C GLU A 4 -1.86 1.22 -16.14
N ASN A 5 -2.67 1.87 -16.99
CA ASN A 5 -3.33 3.15 -16.66
C ASN A 5 -4.41 2.98 -15.59
N ASP A 6 -5.16 1.88 -15.63
CA ASP A 6 -6.18 1.61 -14.62
C ASP A 6 -5.52 1.32 -13.27
N LEU A 7 -4.39 0.60 -13.27
CA LEU A 7 -3.58 0.38 -12.07
C LEU A 7 -3.12 1.71 -11.46
N GLU A 8 -2.58 2.61 -12.28
CA GLU A 8 -2.15 3.93 -11.80
C GLU A 8 -3.30 4.74 -11.19
N LYS A 9 -4.47 4.78 -11.86
CA LYS A 9 -5.66 5.44 -11.33
C LYS A 9 -6.10 4.84 -10.00
N GLU A 10 -6.07 3.52 -9.87
CA GLU A 10 -6.46 2.87 -8.63
C GLU A 10 -5.51 3.18 -7.48
N PHE A 11 -4.20 3.20 -7.74
CA PHE A 11 -3.21 3.65 -6.77
C PHE A 11 -3.39 5.12 -6.39
N GLN A 12 -3.74 6.00 -7.34
CA GLN A 12 -4.04 7.41 -7.04
C GLN A 12 -5.28 7.54 -6.15
N ASN A 13 -6.35 6.79 -6.43
CA ASN A 13 -7.59 6.81 -5.65
C ASN A 13 -7.35 6.39 -4.20
N VAL A 14 -6.69 5.24 -3.98
CA VAL A 14 -6.40 4.77 -2.62
C VAL A 14 -5.40 5.68 -1.91
N SER A 15 -4.41 6.23 -2.63
CA SER A 15 -3.46 7.19 -2.04
C SER A 15 -4.15 8.47 -1.56
N GLY A 16 -5.16 8.96 -2.28
CA GLY A 16 -5.97 10.10 -1.85
C GLY A 16 -6.64 9.84 -0.50
N VAL A 17 -7.28 8.68 -0.34
CA VAL A 17 -7.94 8.28 0.92
C VAL A 17 -6.94 8.05 2.07
N LEU A 18 -5.72 7.60 1.75
CA LEU A 18 -4.72 7.19 2.74
C LEU A 18 -3.64 8.26 3.01
N SER A 19 -3.77 9.43 2.39
CA SER A 19 -2.81 10.55 2.51
C SER A 19 -2.77 11.18 3.91
N SER A 20 -3.84 11.03 4.71
CA SER A 20 -3.94 11.53 6.07
C SER A 20 -4.77 10.57 6.95
N THR A 21 -4.92 10.92 8.23
CA THR A 21 -5.82 10.22 9.16
C THR A 21 -7.20 10.87 9.28
N GLU A 22 -7.51 11.87 8.44
CA GLU A 22 -8.79 12.59 8.46
C GLU A 22 -9.99 11.78 7.93
N PRO A 23 -9.88 11.00 6.83
CA PRO A 23 -10.98 10.16 6.36
C PRO A 23 -11.40 9.12 7.40
N ASP A 24 -12.62 8.57 7.36
CA ASP A 24 -13.03 7.58 8.36
C ASP A 24 -12.14 6.31 8.35
N TRP A 25 -11.81 5.79 9.52
CA TRP A 25 -10.88 4.66 9.66
C TRP A 25 -11.34 3.40 8.92
N LYS A 26 -12.66 3.17 8.79
CA LYS A 26 -13.19 2.03 8.01
C LYS A 26 -13.00 2.26 6.51
N GLN A 27 -13.13 3.50 6.04
CA GLN A 27 -12.83 3.85 4.64
C GLN A 27 -11.35 3.61 4.33
N ARG A 28 -10.45 3.97 5.25
CA ARG A 28 -9.01 3.70 5.11
C ARG A 28 -8.70 2.20 5.09
N ILE A 29 -9.31 1.40 5.97
CA ILE A 29 -9.21 -0.07 5.90
C ILE A 29 -9.69 -0.62 4.56
N ASN A 30 -10.81 -0.13 4.04
CA ASN A 30 -11.31 -0.58 2.73
C ASN A 30 -10.36 -0.21 1.59
N ALA A 31 -9.71 0.96 1.65
CA ALA A 31 -8.68 1.36 0.69
C ALA A 31 -7.43 0.45 0.78
N LEU A 32 -6.98 0.11 1.99
CA LEU A 32 -5.88 -0.85 2.18
C LEU A 32 -6.21 -2.23 1.62
N LYS A 33 -7.43 -2.74 1.88
CA LYS A 33 -7.93 -4.00 1.30
C LYS A 33 -8.03 -3.95 -0.21
N LYS A 34 -8.35 -2.79 -0.79
CA LYS A 34 -8.34 -2.63 -2.25
C LYS A 34 -6.93 -2.82 -2.83
N VAL A 35 -5.89 -2.31 -2.17
CA VAL A 35 -4.49 -2.57 -2.55
C VAL A 35 -4.14 -4.05 -2.43
N GLN A 36 -4.57 -4.71 -1.35
CA GLN A 36 -4.39 -6.16 -1.19
C GLN A 36 -5.04 -6.95 -2.32
N THR A 37 -6.29 -6.62 -2.69
CA THR A 37 -6.98 -7.23 -3.83
C THR A 37 -6.23 -7.01 -5.14
N ILE A 38 -5.67 -5.81 -5.38
CA ILE A 38 -4.84 -5.56 -6.56
C ILE A 38 -3.66 -6.53 -6.59
N ILE A 39 -2.97 -6.72 -5.48
CA ILE A 39 -1.80 -7.63 -5.39
C ILE A 39 -2.22 -9.08 -5.62
N THR A 40 -3.23 -9.57 -4.88
CA THR A 40 -3.65 -10.98 -4.92
C THR A 40 -4.35 -11.36 -6.22
N SER A 41 -4.89 -10.40 -6.98
CA SER A 41 -5.46 -10.61 -8.32
C SER A 41 -4.45 -10.53 -9.46
N GLY A 42 -3.14 -10.51 -9.15
CA GLY A 42 -2.06 -10.51 -10.15
C GLY A 42 -1.62 -9.13 -10.60
N GLY A 43 -1.96 -8.07 -9.87
CA GLY A 43 -1.54 -6.70 -10.17
C GLY A 43 -0.02 -6.49 -10.16
N THR A 44 0.74 -7.39 -9.52
CA THR A 44 2.21 -7.35 -9.52
C THR A 44 2.82 -7.69 -10.89
N ALA A 45 2.05 -8.29 -11.81
CA ALA A 45 2.51 -8.61 -13.16
C ALA A 45 2.62 -7.38 -14.08
N PHE A 46 2.00 -6.24 -13.70
CA PHE A 46 2.12 -5.00 -14.46
C PHE A 46 3.50 -4.36 -14.25
N LYS A 47 4.16 -3.91 -15.33
CA LYS A 47 5.53 -3.38 -15.26
C LYS A 47 5.62 -2.13 -14.39
N ASN A 48 4.53 -1.35 -14.33
CA ASN A 48 4.47 -0.14 -13.53
C ASN A 48 4.04 -0.39 -12.06
N PHE A 49 3.76 -1.63 -11.64
CA PHE A 49 3.29 -1.92 -10.28
C PHE A 49 4.25 -1.38 -9.21
N LEU A 50 5.53 -1.77 -9.25
CA LEU A 50 6.52 -1.34 -8.26
C LEU A 50 6.69 0.18 -8.25
N LYS A 51 6.60 0.83 -9.42
CA LYS A 51 6.61 2.30 -9.51
C LYS A 51 5.41 2.92 -8.80
N GLN A 52 4.21 2.35 -8.94
CA GLN A 52 3.02 2.86 -8.25
C GLN A 52 3.06 2.55 -6.75
N PHE A 53 3.50 1.34 -6.38
CA PHE A 53 3.63 0.95 -4.98
C PHE A 53 4.66 1.83 -4.26
N LEU A 54 5.78 2.16 -4.89
CA LEU A 54 6.78 3.07 -4.32
C LEU A 54 6.20 4.46 -4.00
N LYS A 55 5.35 5.01 -4.86
CA LYS A 55 4.61 6.26 -4.55
C LYS A 55 3.64 6.07 -3.38
N PHE A 56 3.03 4.88 -3.28
CA PHE A 56 2.09 4.51 -2.23
C PHE A 56 2.75 4.25 -0.86
N VAL A 57 4.07 4.03 -0.80
CA VAL A 57 4.79 3.84 0.47
C VAL A 57 4.56 5.00 1.45
N SER A 58 4.47 6.24 0.97
CA SER A 58 4.22 7.40 1.84
C SER A 58 2.82 7.37 2.47
N PRO A 59 1.72 7.26 1.70
CA PRO A 59 0.38 7.01 2.26
C PRO A 59 0.32 5.78 3.18
N LEU A 60 0.97 4.67 2.81
CA LEU A 60 1.00 3.46 3.63
C LEU A 60 1.69 3.70 4.98
N SER A 61 2.79 4.47 4.98
CA SER A 61 3.52 4.84 6.20
C SER A 61 2.67 5.64 7.18
N VAL A 62 1.80 6.54 6.70
CA VAL A 62 0.84 7.25 7.55
C VAL A 62 -0.06 6.27 8.31
N GLN A 63 -0.51 5.22 7.63
CA GLN A 63 -1.40 4.22 8.22
C GLN A 63 -0.66 3.22 9.13
N LEU A 64 0.61 2.92 8.86
CA LEU A 64 1.45 2.12 9.75
C LEU A 64 1.65 2.78 11.12
N SER A 65 1.65 4.12 11.16
CA SER A 65 1.74 4.91 12.39
C SER A 65 0.39 5.25 13.03
N ASP A 66 -0.72 4.66 12.56
CA ASP A 66 -2.05 4.95 13.10
C ASP A 66 -2.21 4.42 14.53
N LEU A 67 -2.78 5.26 15.41
CA LEU A 67 -3.01 4.92 16.83
C LEU A 67 -4.05 3.80 17.00
N ARG A 68 -4.85 3.50 15.97
CA ARG A 68 -5.80 2.38 15.99
C ARG A 68 -5.10 1.13 15.51
N SER A 69 -4.95 0.16 16.40
CA SER A 69 -4.36 -1.15 16.08
C SER A 69 -5.01 -1.85 14.89
N ALA A 70 -6.30 -1.62 14.62
CA ALA A 70 -6.98 -2.19 13.47
C ALA A 70 -6.44 -1.64 12.14
N VAL A 71 -6.19 -0.33 12.06
CA VAL A 71 -5.65 0.32 10.86
C VAL A 71 -4.18 -0.04 10.67
N CYS A 72 -3.38 0.07 11.74
CA CYS A 72 -1.96 -0.29 11.72
C CYS A 72 -1.75 -1.76 11.29
N LYS A 73 -2.52 -2.71 11.85
CA LYS A 73 -2.44 -4.13 11.45
C LYS A 73 -2.81 -4.36 9.99
N GLU A 74 -3.85 -3.68 9.49
CA GLU A 74 -4.24 -3.79 8.08
C GLU A 74 -3.16 -3.21 7.14
N ALA A 75 -2.54 -2.09 7.53
CA ALA A 75 -1.43 -1.48 6.78
C ALA A 75 -0.19 -2.39 6.76
N ALA A 76 0.16 -2.99 7.91
CA ALA A 76 1.24 -3.96 8.01
C ALA A 76 0.97 -5.19 7.13
N ASN A 77 -0.27 -5.70 7.13
CA ASN A 77 -0.68 -6.81 6.28
C ASN A 77 -0.53 -6.47 4.78
N THR A 78 -0.90 -5.26 4.37
CA THR A 78 -0.68 -4.78 2.99
C THR A 78 0.79 -4.76 2.60
N ALA A 79 1.69 -4.32 3.50
CA ALA A 79 3.13 -4.33 3.26
C ALA A 79 3.69 -5.76 3.13
N ILE A 80 3.24 -6.68 4.00
CA ILE A 80 3.65 -8.09 3.97
C ILE A 80 3.23 -8.75 2.66
N ILE A 81 1.96 -8.62 2.26
CA ILE A 81 1.44 -9.18 1.01
C ILE A 81 2.20 -8.65 -0.21
N ALA A 82 2.56 -7.36 -0.20
CA ALA A 82 3.34 -6.77 -1.28
C ALA A 82 4.78 -7.33 -1.33
N ALA A 83 5.43 -7.46 -0.16
CA ALA A 83 6.77 -8.02 -0.06
C ALA A 83 6.81 -9.50 -0.51
N GLU A 84 5.85 -10.31 -0.06
CA GLU A 84 5.73 -11.72 -0.46
C GLU A 84 5.48 -11.87 -1.96
N ALA A 85 4.65 -11.01 -2.55
CA ALA A 85 4.31 -11.08 -3.97
C ALA A 85 5.41 -10.56 -4.90
N CYS A 86 6.28 -9.67 -4.43
CA CYS A 86 7.34 -9.06 -5.24
C CYS A 86 8.74 -9.64 -4.98
N GLY A 87 8.94 -10.34 -3.86
CA GLY A 87 10.25 -10.90 -3.48
C GLY A 87 11.35 -9.85 -3.49
N ASP A 88 12.53 -10.20 -4.02
CA ASP A 88 13.71 -9.32 -4.09
C ASP A 88 13.45 -8.01 -4.81
N SER A 89 12.48 -7.95 -5.75
CA SER A 89 12.15 -6.71 -6.45
C SER A 89 11.49 -5.66 -5.55
N PHE A 90 11.12 -6.03 -4.32
CA PHE A 90 10.54 -5.13 -3.32
C PHE A 90 11.59 -4.35 -2.51
N GLU A 91 12.89 -4.58 -2.71
CA GLU A 91 14.00 -4.02 -1.91
C GLU A 91 13.87 -2.51 -1.65
N LEU A 92 13.67 -1.70 -2.70
CA LEU A 92 13.55 -0.25 -2.55
C LEU A 92 12.30 0.17 -1.75
N CYS A 93 11.19 -0.57 -1.87
CA CYS A 93 10.00 -0.30 -1.07
C CYS A 93 10.22 -0.71 0.39
N ALA A 94 10.89 -1.83 0.63
CA ALA A 94 11.25 -2.31 1.95
C ALA A 94 12.15 -1.30 2.68
N GLU A 95 13.20 -0.81 2.03
CA GLU A 95 14.11 0.21 2.58
C GLU A 95 13.34 1.46 3.07
N ARG A 96 12.42 1.96 2.24
CA ARG A 96 11.59 3.14 2.58
C ARG A 96 10.59 2.88 3.70
N LEU A 97 10.07 1.66 3.80
CA LEU A 97 9.17 1.27 4.89
C LEU A 97 9.94 1.03 6.19
N SER A 98 11.17 0.52 6.14
CA SER A 98 12.03 0.32 7.31
C SER A 98 12.23 1.63 8.09
N ASP A 99 12.44 2.74 7.40
CA ASP A 99 12.51 4.07 8.02
C ASP A 99 11.31 4.34 8.94
N THR A 100 10.10 4.03 8.47
CA THR A 100 8.86 4.22 9.26
C THR A 100 8.78 3.22 10.40
N LEU A 101 9.06 1.94 10.14
CA LEU A 101 8.93 0.87 11.13
C LEU A 101 9.92 1.02 12.30
N PHE A 102 11.13 1.51 12.06
CA PHE A 102 12.10 1.78 13.14
C PHE A 102 11.72 2.96 14.04
N ARG A 103 10.75 3.78 13.62
CA ARG A 103 10.24 4.93 14.40
C ARG A 103 8.97 4.63 15.21
N LEU A 104 8.37 3.45 15.02
CA LEU A 104 7.21 2.99 15.80
C LEU A 104 7.64 2.45 17.17
#